data_AF-A0A133P600-F1
#
_entry.id   AF-A0A133P600-F1
#
_cell.length_a   1.000
_cell.length_b   1.000
_cell.length_c   1.000
_cell.angle_alpha   90.00
_cell.angle_beta   90.00
_cell.angle_gamma   90.00
#
_symmetry.space_group_name_H-M   'P 1'
#
loop_
_entity.id
_entity.type
_entity.pdbx_description
1 polymer ?
#
loop_
_entity_poly.entity_id
_entity_poly.type
_entity_poly.pdbx_seq_one_letter_code
_entity_poly.pdbx_strand_id
1 'polypeptide(L)'
;MNPTNRLDNLLKERKDMQETQNEIIKSSKYEVVLNFSLFHELSVDNDLQNYLIDKSKELINLQVNDAIKMGKILEEVSQELGKKGSPEGVYGNFLRYNGINSKTALRLRKRYILFFEAPEHAKVIVSLLTVREIEELDKKRELLDKFYPGITLEEAKKLFKGEVKEIENKKEKEEEKGKEITDIGIYSFLQSTFQDDLTSLPEKKQKQAAKLLEKLEKLVYEE
;
A
#
# COMPACT_ATOMS: atom_id res chain seq x y z
N MET A 1 -42.96 1.18 18.56
CA MET A 1 -41.52 1.17 18.22
C MET A 1 -41.24 -0.09 17.41
N ASN A 2 -40.69 0.06 16.20
CA ASN A 2 -40.56 -1.05 15.24
C ASN A 2 -39.35 -1.93 15.62
N PRO A 3 -39.52 -3.23 15.92
CA PRO A 3 -38.44 -4.10 16.41
C PRO A 3 -37.28 -4.29 15.41
N THR A 4 -37.51 -4.06 14.11
CA THR A 4 -36.51 -4.18 13.04
C THR A 4 -35.34 -3.20 13.20
N ASN A 5 -35.62 -1.93 13.56
CA ASN A 5 -34.58 -0.90 13.72
C ASN A 5 -33.63 -1.18 14.89
N ARG A 6 -34.06 -1.95 15.91
CA ARG A 6 -33.24 -2.24 17.09
C ARG A 6 -32.21 -3.33 16.80
N LEU A 7 -32.58 -4.33 16.00
CA LEU A 7 -31.67 -5.40 15.60
C LEU A 7 -30.62 -4.90 14.60
N ASP A 8 -31.03 -4.07 13.63
CA ASP A 8 -30.11 -3.48 12.66
C ASP A 8 -29.09 -2.55 13.33
N ASN A 9 -29.52 -1.76 14.32
CA ASN A 9 -28.62 -0.91 15.11
C ASN A 9 -27.63 -1.73 15.96
N LEU A 10 -28.09 -2.84 16.58
CA LEU A 10 -27.21 -3.73 17.36
C LEU A 10 -26.19 -4.47 16.48
N LEU A 11 -26.58 -4.85 15.25
CA LEU A 11 -25.67 -5.46 14.29
C LEU A 11 -24.63 -4.45 13.77
N LYS A 12 -25.06 -3.21 13.54
CA LYS A 12 -24.17 -2.10 13.18
C LYS A 12 -23.18 -1.79 14.30
N GLU A 13 -23.65 -1.62 15.53
CA GLU A 13 -22.79 -1.41 16.71
C GLU A 13 -21.79 -2.55 16.93
N ARG A 14 -22.20 -3.82 16.74
CA ARG A 14 -21.27 -4.96 16.83
C ARG A 14 -20.24 -4.98 15.71
N LYS A 15 -20.64 -4.61 14.50
CA LYS A 15 -19.74 -4.52 13.35
C LYS A 15 -18.72 -3.40 13.54
N ASP A 16 -19.19 -2.22 13.96
CA ASP A 16 -18.35 -1.06 14.27
C ASP A 16 -17.38 -1.37 15.43
N MET A 17 -17.84 -2.07 16.48
CA MET A 17 -16.97 -2.52 17.57
C MET A 17 -15.92 -3.55 17.13
N GLN A 18 -16.27 -4.51 16.26
CA GLN A 18 -15.32 -5.49 15.73
C GLN A 18 -14.32 -4.85 14.75
N GLU A 19 -14.76 -3.91 13.92
CA GLU A 19 -13.89 -3.16 13.02
C GLU A 19 -12.89 -2.33 13.84
N THR A 20 -13.35 -1.62 14.88
CA THR A 20 -12.48 -0.82 15.77
C THR A 20 -11.48 -1.66 16.59
N GLN A 21 -11.84 -2.89 16.99
CA GLN A 21 -10.95 -3.79 17.74
C GLN A 21 -9.92 -4.51 16.86
N ASN A 22 -10.18 -4.65 15.57
CA ASN A 22 -9.30 -5.35 14.63
C ASN A 22 -8.30 -4.42 13.92
N GLU A 23 -8.35 -3.11 14.17
CA GLU A 23 -7.39 -2.14 13.65
C GLU A 23 -6.04 -2.25 14.37
N ILE A 24 -4.97 -2.45 13.60
CA ILE A 24 -3.59 -2.42 14.12
C ILE A 24 -3.19 -0.96 14.37
N ILE A 25 -3.64 -0.04 13.52
CA ILE A 25 -3.46 1.40 13.66
C ILE A 25 -4.83 2.05 13.62
N LYS A 26 -5.13 2.90 14.62
CA LYS A 26 -6.36 3.68 14.66
C LYS A 26 -6.29 4.87 13.70
N SER A 27 -7.39 5.13 13.01
CA SER A 27 -7.52 6.23 12.04
C SER A 27 -7.14 7.61 12.60
N SER A 28 -7.41 7.88 13.88
CA SER A 28 -7.07 9.14 14.54
C SER A 28 -5.57 9.43 14.59
N LYS A 29 -4.72 8.40 14.47
CA LYS A 29 -3.27 8.58 14.46
C LYS A 29 -2.76 9.19 13.14
N TYR A 30 -3.56 9.18 12.07
CA TYR A 30 -3.16 9.73 10.77
C TYR A 30 -3.10 11.26 10.75
N GLU A 31 -3.94 11.94 11.53
CA GLU A 31 -3.96 13.40 11.62
C GLU A 31 -2.66 13.99 12.19
N VAL A 32 -1.88 13.17 12.91
CA VAL A 32 -0.60 13.58 13.49
C VAL A 32 0.52 13.59 12.45
N VAL A 33 0.38 12.84 11.36
CA VAL A 33 1.47 12.61 10.39
C VAL A 33 1.13 12.99 8.96
N LEU A 34 -0.16 13.11 8.62
CA LEU A 34 -0.65 13.49 7.29
C LEU A 34 -1.20 14.91 7.30
N ASN A 35 -0.93 15.64 6.22
CA ASN A 35 -1.52 16.93 5.96
C ASN A 35 -2.74 16.77 5.02
N PHE A 36 -3.92 17.17 5.50
CA PHE A 36 -5.17 17.17 4.74
C PHE A 36 -5.54 18.55 4.16
N SER A 37 -4.63 19.54 4.22
CA SER A 37 -4.88 20.91 3.74
C SER A 37 -5.31 20.97 2.27
N LEU A 38 -4.88 20.02 1.46
CA LEU A 38 -5.27 19.93 0.05
C LEU A 38 -6.79 19.82 -0.14
N PHE A 39 -7.51 19.20 0.81
CA PHE A 39 -8.98 19.14 0.77
C PHE A 39 -9.61 20.48 1.12
N HIS A 40 -8.94 21.31 1.93
CA HIS A 40 -9.41 22.65 2.29
C HIS A 40 -9.23 23.66 1.16
N GLU A 41 -8.36 23.37 0.19
CA GLU A 41 -8.15 24.17 -1.01
C GLU A 41 -9.21 23.89 -2.10
N LEU A 42 -10.06 22.88 -1.90
CA LEU A 42 -11.14 22.56 -2.83
C LEU A 42 -12.26 23.60 -2.72
N SER A 43 -12.73 24.10 -3.87
CA SER A 43 -13.88 25.02 -4.00
C SER A 43 -15.22 24.32 -3.76
N VAL A 44 -15.35 23.63 -2.62
CA VAL A 44 -16.56 22.95 -2.14
C VAL A 44 -16.86 23.40 -0.71
N ASP A 45 -18.07 23.14 -0.23
CA ASP A 45 -18.46 23.49 1.13
C ASP A 45 -17.69 22.66 2.19
N ASN A 46 -17.61 23.20 3.41
CA ASN A 46 -16.86 22.59 4.50
C ASN A 46 -17.37 21.18 4.89
N ASP A 47 -18.66 20.91 4.74
CA ASP A 47 -19.21 19.59 5.08
C ASP A 47 -18.69 18.55 4.08
N LEU A 48 -18.65 18.90 2.79
CA LEU A 48 -18.07 18.03 1.76
C LEU A 48 -16.55 17.86 1.92
N GLN A 49 -15.82 18.92 2.30
CA GLN A 49 -14.39 18.80 2.61
C GLN A 49 -14.14 17.79 3.74
N ASN A 50 -14.87 17.91 4.85
CA ASN A 50 -14.75 17.00 5.99
C ASN A 50 -15.10 15.55 5.61
N TYR A 51 -16.15 15.35 4.81
CA TYR A 51 -16.51 14.04 4.29
C TYR A 51 -15.39 13.39 3.47
N LEU A 52 -14.72 14.15 2.59
CA LEU A 52 -13.61 13.64 1.80
C LEU A 52 -12.39 13.28 2.66
N ILE A 53 -12.12 14.07 3.70
CA ILE A 53 -11.05 13.79 4.67
C ILE A 53 -11.35 12.49 5.41
N ASP A 54 -12.58 12.31 5.89
CA ASP A 54 -12.98 11.10 6.63
C ASP A 54 -12.91 9.86 5.74
N LYS A 55 -13.40 9.94 4.49
CA LYS A 55 -13.27 8.83 3.54
C LYS A 55 -11.84 8.54 3.13
N SER A 56 -10.97 9.55 3.08
CA SER A 56 -9.54 9.34 2.87
C SER A 56 -8.90 8.60 4.04
N LYS A 57 -9.25 8.95 5.28
CA LYS A 57 -8.78 8.23 6.49
C LYS A 57 -9.27 6.78 6.49
N GLU A 58 -10.54 6.54 6.17
CA GLU A 58 -11.09 5.17 6.04
C GLU A 58 -10.30 4.34 5.02
N LEU A 59 -10.05 4.90 3.83
CA LEU A 59 -9.33 4.20 2.77
C LEU A 59 -7.88 3.88 3.18
N ILE A 60 -7.16 4.86 3.75
CA ILE A 60 -5.80 4.67 4.23
C ILE A 60 -5.76 3.60 5.32
N ASN A 61 -6.71 3.64 6.25
CA ASN A 61 -6.81 2.70 7.34
C ASN A 61 -6.96 1.25 6.84
N LEU A 62 -7.83 1.02 5.84
CA LEU A 62 -7.99 -0.28 5.21
C LEU A 62 -6.69 -0.76 4.56
N GLN A 63 -6.11 0.07 3.68
CA GLN A 63 -4.90 -0.26 2.93
C GLN A 63 -3.72 -0.61 3.85
N VAL A 64 -3.53 0.19 4.89
CA VAL A 64 -2.44 0.03 5.84
C VAL A 64 -2.64 -1.22 6.69
N ASN A 65 -3.79 -1.35 7.34
CA ASN A 65 -4.04 -2.47 8.26
C ASN A 65 -3.99 -3.80 7.53
N ASP A 66 -4.56 -3.88 6.33
CA ASP A 66 -4.54 -5.11 5.53
C ASP A 66 -3.14 -5.48 5.09
N ALA A 67 -2.33 -4.52 4.64
CA ALA A 67 -0.94 -4.76 4.28
C ALA A 67 -0.11 -5.30 5.46
N ILE A 68 -0.29 -4.74 6.66
CA ILE A 68 0.42 -5.21 7.87
C ILE A 68 -0.07 -6.59 8.30
N LYS A 69 -1.39 -6.84 8.31
CA LYS A 69 -1.96 -8.16 8.65
C LYS A 69 -1.49 -9.25 7.70
N MET A 70 -1.53 -8.98 6.39
CA MET A 70 -1.02 -9.92 5.39
C MET A 70 0.48 -10.17 5.59
N GLY A 71 1.26 -9.11 5.81
CA GLY A 71 2.70 -9.23 6.09
C GLY A 71 3.00 -10.11 7.30
N LYS A 72 2.23 -9.97 8.38
CA LYS A 72 2.32 -10.80 9.59
C LYS A 72 2.11 -12.28 9.27
N ILE A 73 0.99 -12.63 8.64
CA ILE A 73 0.65 -14.02 8.29
C ILE A 73 1.76 -14.64 7.42
N LEU A 74 2.21 -13.90 6.40
CA LEU A 74 3.25 -14.36 5.49
C LEU A 74 4.59 -14.59 6.20
N GLU A 75 4.94 -13.72 7.16
CA GLU A 75 6.16 -13.85 7.94
C GLU A 75 6.08 -15.05 8.90
N GLU A 76 4.97 -15.22 9.61
CA GLU A 76 4.73 -16.36 10.50
C GLU A 76 4.85 -17.70 9.76
N VAL A 77 4.20 -17.82 8.59
CA VAL A 77 4.28 -19.02 7.75
C VAL A 77 5.71 -19.23 7.24
N SER A 78 6.40 -18.17 6.80
CA SER A 78 7.79 -18.30 6.32
C SER A 78 8.74 -18.76 7.43
N GLN A 79 8.57 -18.26 8.66
CA GLN A 79 9.40 -18.64 9.81
C GLN A 79 9.13 -20.07 10.24
N GLU A 80 7.86 -20.48 10.31
CA GLU A 80 7.46 -21.83 10.70
C GLU A 80 8.01 -22.87 9.73
N LEU A 81 7.88 -22.61 8.42
CA LEU A 81 8.37 -23.52 7.39
C LEU A 81 9.91 -23.57 7.35
N GLY A 82 10.59 -22.43 7.56
CA GLY A 82 12.05 -22.37 7.64
C GLY A 82 12.62 -23.15 8.83
N LYS A 83 11.99 -23.04 10.01
CA LYS A 83 12.42 -23.75 11.24
C LYS A 83 12.24 -25.26 11.17
N LYS A 84 11.28 -25.73 10.38
CA LYS A 84 10.97 -27.17 10.23
C LYS A 84 11.80 -27.88 9.17
N GLY A 85 12.76 -27.20 8.53
CA GLY A 85 13.51 -27.77 7.41
C GLY A 85 12.58 -28.21 6.28
N SER A 86 11.48 -27.46 6.09
CA SER A 86 10.46 -27.83 5.11
C SER A 86 11.10 -27.96 3.72
N PRO A 87 10.62 -28.91 2.89
CA PRO A 87 11.12 -29.05 1.53
C PRO A 87 11.11 -27.72 0.76
N GLU A 88 12.10 -27.56 -0.10
CA GLU A 88 12.19 -26.39 -0.97
C GLU A 88 10.88 -26.24 -1.77
N GLY A 89 10.33 -25.03 -1.82
CA GLY A 89 9.10 -24.74 -2.56
C GLY A 89 7.78 -24.88 -1.78
N VAL A 90 7.76 -25.38 -0.53
CA VAL A 90 6.51 -25.45 0.28
C VAL A 90 5.90 -24.06 0.50
N TYR A 91 6.72 -23.08 0.87
CA TYR A 91 6.27 -21.69 0.97
C TYR A 91 5.78 -21.15 -0.39
N GLY A 92 6.45 -21.50 -1.48
CA GLY A 92 6.02 -21.14 -2.83
C GLY A 92 4.66 -21.74 -3.22
N ASN A 93 4.37 -22.98 -2.80
CA ASN A 93 3.07 -23.61 -2.98
C ASN A 93 1.98 -22.91 -2.17
N PHE A 94 2.27 -22.56 -0.92
CA PHE A 94 1.36 -21.78 -0.08
C PHE A 94 1.02 -20.43 -0.73
N LEU A 95 2.03 -19.71 -1.22
CA LEU A 95 1.84 -18.43 -1.91
C LEU A 95 0.97 -18.59 -3.18
N ARG A 96 1.28 -19.59 -4.01
CA ARG A 96 0.52 -19.88 -5.23
C ARG A 96 -0.94 -20.24 -4.96
N TYR A 97 -1.21 -21.04 -3.93
CA TYR A 97 -2.58 -21.39 -3.55
C TYR A 97 -3.40 -20.15 -3.17
N ASN A 98 -2.76 -19.17 -2.51
CA ASN A 98 -3.42 -17.93 -2.09
C ASN A 98 -3.35 -16.82 -3.16
N GLY A 99 -2.85 -17.09 -4.37
CA GLY A 99 -2.75 -16.10 -5.45
C GLY A 99 -1.77 -14.95 -5.16
N ILE A 100 -0.75 -15.18 -4.32
CA ILE A 100 0.23 -14.16 -3.93
C ILE A 100 1.55 -14.42 -4.65
N ASN A 101 2.07 -13.44 -5.39
CA ASN A 101 3.40 -13.56 -5.99
C ASN A 101 4.52 -13.37 -4.93
N SER A 102 5.65 -14.05 -5.13
CA SER A 102 6.77 -14.07 -4.17
C SER A 102 7.34 -12.68 -3.86
N LYS A 103 7.36 -11.77 -4.85
CA LYS A 103 7.85 -10.38 -4.65
C LYS A 103 6.92 -9.59 -3.73
N THR A 104 5.61 -9.72 -3.92
CA THR A 104 4.58 -9.11 -3.08
C THR A 104 4.62 -9.69 -1.68
N ALA A 105 4.75 -11.00 -1.56
CA ALA A 105 4.90 -11.65 -0.26
C ALA A 105 6.12 -11.11 0.49
N LEU A 106 7.28 -11.04 -0.16
CA LEU A 106 8.50 -10.49 0.43
C LEU A 106 8.31 -9.03 0.86
N ARG A 107 7.69 -8.20 0.01
CA ARG A 107 7.42 -6.80 0.31
C ARG A 107 6.52 -6.62 1.54
N LEU A 108 5.43 -7.37 1.61
CA LEU A 108 4.49 -7.31 2.74
C LEU A 108 5.17 -7.77 4.04
N ARG A 109 5.97 -8.83 3.97
CA ARG A 109 6.78 -9.29 5.11
C ARG A 109 7.76 -8.24 5.60
N LYS A 110 8.55 -7.64 4.70
CA LYS A 110 9.48 -6.55 5.04
C LYS A 110 8.77 -5.40 5.73
N ARG A 111 7.62 -4.97 5.19
CA ARG A 111 6.80 -3.92 5.79
C ARG A 111 6.35 -4.29 7.21
N TYR A 112 5.86 -5.52 7.42
CA TYR A 112 5.46 -6.00 8.73
C TYR A 112 6.64 -6.03 9.72
N ILE A 113 7.80 -6.57 9.32
CA ILE A 113 9.00 -6.62 10.17
C ILE A 113 9.41 -5.21 10.60
N LEU A 114 9.52 -4.29 9.64
CA LEU A 114 9.84 -2.89 9.91
C LEU A 114 8.81 -2.23 10.84
N PHE A 115 7.52 -2.49 10.62
CA PHE A 115 6.45 -1.97 11.47
C PHE A 115 6.52 -2.53 12.89
N PHE A 116 6.82 -3.82 13.03
CA PHE A 116 6.91 -4.49 14.33
C PHE A 116 8.11 -4.01 15.14
N GLU A 117 9.25 -3.80 14.49
CA GLU A 117 10.49 -3.32 15.11
C GLU A 117 10.48 -1.81 15.39
N ALA A 118 9.64 -1.04 14.68
CA ALA A 118 9.56 0.39 14.85
C ALA A 118 9.05 0.81 16.23
N PRO A 119 9.60 1.90 16.81
CA PRO A 119 9.04 2.48 18.01
C PRO A 119 7.62 2.99 17.75
N GLU A 120 6.79 3.05 18.78
CA GLU A 120 5.34 3.28 18.66
C GLU A 120 4.99 4.56 17.89
N HIS A 121 5.78 5.63 18.05
CA HIS A 121 5.58 6.89 17.33
C HIS A 121 5.94 6.82 15.85
N ALA A 122 6.82 5.90 15.45
CA ALA A 122 7.26 5.70 14.06
C ALA A 122 6.36 4.72 13.28
N LYS A 123 5.62 3.87 13.97
CA LYS A 123 4.80 2.81 13.36
C LYS A 123 3.84 3.32 12.29
N VAL A 124 3.15 4.42 12.55
CA VAL A 124 2.21 5.03 11.60
C VAL A 124 2.93 5.46 10.33
N ILE A 125 4.11 6.07 10.45
CA ILE A 125 4.91 6.51 9.31
C ILE A 125 5.38 5.31 8.51
N VAL A 126 5.97 4.31 9.16
CA VAL A 126 6.42 3.07 8.52
C VAL A 126 5.28 2.41 7.75
N SER A 127 4.08 2.41 8.33
CA SER A 127 2.90 1.83 7.70
C SER A 127 2.46 2.55 6.41
N LEU A 128 2.75 3.85 6.30
CA LEU A 128 2.40 4.74 5.18
C LEU A 128 3.50 4.86 4.13
N LEU A 129 4.69 4.28 4.36
CA LEU A 129 5.78 4.31 3.39
C LEU A 129 5.41 3.57 2.10
N THR A 130 5.96 4.01 0.98
CA THR A 130 5.85 3.35 -0.32
C THR A 130 6.68 2.07 -0.37
N VAL A 131 6.53 1.30 -1.44
CA VAL A 131 7.35 0.10 -1.66
C VAL A 131 8.85 0.42 -1.66
N ARG A 132 9.25 1.48 -2.38
CA ARG A 132 10.65 1.90 -2.51
C ARG A 132 11.24 2.34 -1.18
N GLU A 133 10.49 3.13 -0.41
CA GLU A 133 10.91 3.61 0.91
C GLU A 133 11.03 2.45 1.91
N ILE A 134 10.12 1.46 1.86
CA ILE A 134 10.24 0.22 2.65
C ILE A 134 11.49 -0.58 2.27
N GLU A 135 11.78 -0.72 0.97
CA GLU A 135 12.99 -1.43 0.52
C GLU A 135 14.28 -0.71 0.92
N GLU A 136 14.28 0.62 0.93
CA GLU A 136 15.42 1.40 1.38
C GLU A 136 15.59 1.32 2.90
N LEU A 137 14.50 1.47 3.65
CA LEU A 137 14.51 1.35 5.11
C LEU A 137 14.92 -0.06 5.56
N ASP A 138 14.53 -1.10 4.82
CA ASP A 138 14.95 -2.48 5.08
C ASP A 138 16.47 -2.66 4.91
N LYS A 139 17.09 -1.95 3.96
CA LYS A 139 18.55 -1.97 3.74
C LYS A 139 19.31 -1.09 4.73
N LYS A 140 18.71 0.05 5.10
CA LYS A 140 19.31 1.10 5.95
C LYS A 140 18.45 1.27 7.21
N ARG A 141 18.51 0.27 8.09
CA ARG A 141 17.68 0.21 9.32
C ARG A 141 17.94 1.40 10.24
N GLU A 142 19.14 1.96 10.21
CA GLU A 142 19.55 3.17 10.93
C GLU A 142 18.74 4.42 10.56
N LEU A 143 18.03 4.43 9.43
CA LEU A 143 17.11 5.52 9.10
C LEU A 143 15.90 5.56 10.04
N LEU A 144 15.52 4.42 10.64
CA LEU A 144 14.42 4.33 11.59
C LEU A 144 14.69 5.16 12.85
N ASP A 145 15.95 5.23 13.28
CA ASP A 145 16.39 5.99 14.46
C ASP A 145 16.23 7.50 14.28
N LYS A 146 16.08 7.97 13.03
CA LYS A 146 15.86 9.38 12.70
C LYS A 146 14.40 9.78 12.81
N PHE A 147 13.48 8.84 13.01
CA PHE A 147 12.06 9.14 13.19
C PHE A 147 11.83 9.53 14.65
N TYR A 148 11.80 10.84 14.94
CA TYR A 148 11.55 11.37 16.27
C TYR A 148 10.04 11.50 16.57
N PRO A 149 9.60 11.54 17.83
CA PRO A 149 8.18 11.74 18.16
C PRO A 149 7.62 13.04 17.57
N GLY A 150 6.52 12.93 16.81
CA GLY A 150 5.87 14.08 16.16
C GLY A 150 6.41 14.42 14.76
N ILE A 151 7.38 13.65 14.24
CA ILE A 151 7.81 13.79 12.84
C ILE A 151 6.64 13.55 11.88
N THR A 152 6.53 14.38 10.84
CA THR A 152 5.51 14.22 9.80
C THR A 152 5.91 13.18 8.76
N LEU A 153 4.95 12.67 7.98
CA LEU A 153 5.26 11.75 6.88
C LEU A 153 6.18 12.41 5.84
N GLU A 154 5.97 13.70 5.54
CA GLU A 154 6.79 14.42 4.56
C GLU A 154 8.25 14.54 5.00
N GLU A 155 8.49 14.87 6.27
CA GLU A 155 9.84 14.95 6.83
C GLU A 155 10.53 13.58 6.83
N ALA A 156 9.82 12.53 7.25
CA ALA A 156 10.35 11.18 7.20
C ALA A 156 10.72 10.79 5.75
N LYS A 157 9.90 11.17 4.77
CA LYS A 157 10.17 10.90 3.36
C LYS A 157 11.40 11.61 2.81
N LYS A 158 11.80 12.76 3.38
CA LYS A 158 13.05 13.45 2.97
C LYS A 158 14.31 12.64 3.32
N LEU A 159 14.24 11.75 4.31
CA LEU A 159 15.38 10.92 4.72
C LEU A 159 15.79 9.90 3.67
N PHE A 160 14.87 9.50 2.79
CA PHE A 160 15.12 8.60 1.65
C PHE A 160 15.62 9.35 0.39
N LYS A 161 15.76 10.68 0.46
CA LYS A 161 16.09 11.52 -0.72
C LYS A 161 17.58 11.95 -0.84
N GLY A 162 18.49 11.53 0.05
CA GLY A 162 19.94 11.80 -0.10
C GLY A 162 20.71 10.53 -0.51
N GLU A 163 21.55 10.47 -1.54
CA GLU A 163 22.32 11.47 -2.28
C GLU A 163 21.87 11.57 -3.76
N VAL A 164 21.17 12.63 -4.16
CA VAL A 164 21.28 13.10 -5.55
C VAL A 164 22.31 14.20 -5.50
N LYS A 165 23.55 13.92 -5.92
CA LYS A 165 24.44 14.99 -6.36
C LYS A 165 23.66 15.76 -7.43
N GLU A 166 23.35 17.02 -7.16
CA GLU A 166 22.94 17.96 -8.20
C GLU A 166 24.09 18.02 -9.21
N ILE A 167 24.03 17.15 -10.23
CA ILE A 167 24.77 17.38 -11.45
C ILE A 167 23.95 18.45 -12.17
N GLU A 168 24.50 19.66 -12.21
CA GLU A 168 24.08 20.70 -13.14
C GLU A 168 24.18 20.16 -14.58
N ASN A 169 23.18 19.43 -15.06
CA ASN A 169 23.05 19.15 -16.48
C ASN A 169 22.23 20.26 -17.12
N LYS A 170 22.96 21.31 -17.51
CA LYS A 170 22.59 22.17 -18.62
C LYS A 170 22.27 21.29 -19.83
N LYS A 171 21.03 21.45 -20.33
CA LYS A 171 20.52 20.99 -21.63
C LYS A 171 20.44 19.49 -21.82
N GLU A 172 19.21 18.97 -21.82
CA GLU A 172 18.71 18.11 -22.90
C GLU A 172 17.17 18.14 -22.85
N LYS A 173 16.59 18.93 -23.74
CA LYS A 173 15.27 18.65 -24.31
C LYS A 173 15.45 17.42 -25.20
N GLU A 174 14.42 16.59 -25.25
CA GLU A 174 14.31 15.32 -25.99
C GLU A 174 14.77 14.08 -25.20
N GLU A 175 13.85 13.50 -24.43
CA GLU A 175 13.42 12.10 -24.61
C GLU A 175 12.29 11.75 -23.61
N GLU A 176 11.08 12.29 -23.84
CA GLU A 176 9.84 11.66 -23.37
C GLU A 176 9.53 10.39 -24.19
N LYS A 177 10.45 9.41 -24.20
CA LYS A 177 10.22 8.08 -24.81
C LYS A 177 10.91 7.00 -23.99
N GLY A 178 10.48 6.85 -22.75
CA GLY A 178 11.03 5.83 -21.86
C GLY A 178 10.22 5.58 -20.59
N LYS A 179 8.89 5.74 -20.61
CA LYS A 179 8.07 5.15 -19.54
C LYS A 179 8.09 3.64 -19.75
N GLU A 180 8.98 2.95 -19.04
CA GLU A 180 8.87 1.52 -18.78
C GLU A 180 7.46 1.24 -18.25
N ILE A 181 6.62 0.65 -19.09
CA ILE A 181 5.30 0.15 -18.71
C ILE A 181 5.54 -1.07 -17.82
N THR A 182 5.71 -0.82 -16.51
CA THR A 182 5.83 -1.85 -15.48
C THR A 182 4.51 -2.11 -14.75
N ASP A 183 3.43 -1.44 -15.15
CA ASP A 183 2.16 -1.40 -14.43
C ASP A 183 1.00 -2.12 -15.13
N ILE A 184 1.26 -3.29 -15.73
CA ILE A 184 0.18 -4.20 -16.15
C ILE A 184 -0.62 -4.70 -14.93
N GLY A 185 -0.05 -4.64 -13.72
CA GLY A 185 -0.70 -5.03 -12.47
C GLY A 185 -1.74 -4.03 -11.92
N ILE A 186 -2.04 -2.93 -12.60
CA ILE A 186 -3.01 -1.92 -12.12
C ILE A 186 -4.46 -2.23 -12.55
N TYR A 187 -4.67 -3.09 -13.57
CA TYR A 187 -6.02 -3.41 -14.06
C TYR A 187 -6.72 -4.46 -13.18
N SER A 188 -7.19 -4.01 -12.02
CA SER A 188 -7.84 -4.80 -10.96
C SER A 188 -9.09 -5.56 -11.42
N PHE A 189 -9.72 -5.18 -12.53
CA PHE A 189 -10.88 -5.86 -13.10
C PHE A 189 -10.54 -7.13 -13.89
N LEU A 190 -9.27 -7.32 -14.26
CA LEU A 190 -8.84 -8.54 -14.96
C LEU A 190 -8.76 -9.70 -13.99
N GLN A 191 -9.35 -10.85 -14.36
CA GLN A 191 -9.22 -12.10 -13.61
C GLN A 191 -7.73 -12.44 -13.44
N SER A 192 -7.32 -12.88 -12.24
CA SER A 192 -5.90 -13.07 -11.87
C SER A 192 -5.11 -13.94 -12.84
N THR A 193 -5.74 -14.97 -13.40
CA THR A 193 -5.15 -15.85 -14.42
C THR A 193 -4.77 -15.09 -15.70
N PHE A 194 -5.59 -14.12 -16.10
CA PHE A 194 -5.33 -13.30 -17.28
C PHE A 194 -4.21 -12.28 -17.02
N GLN A 195 -4.08 -11.77 -15.80
CA GLN A 195 -2.96 -10.90 -15.41
C GLN A 195 -1.63 -11.67 -15.42
N ASP A 196 -1.62 -12.90 -14.92
CA ASP A 196 -0.47 -13.79 -14.95
C ASP A 196 -0.06 -14.13 -16.40
N ASP A 197 -1.04 -14.46 -17.25
CA ASP A 197 -0.79 -14.70 -18.68
C ASP A 197 -0.20 -13.45 -19.36
N LEU A 198 -0.72 -12.26 -19.07
CA LEU A 198 -0.22 -11.00 -19.62
C LEU A 198 1.21 -10.68 -19.18
N THR A 199 1.55 -10.91 -17.91
CA THR A 199 2.90 -10.65 -17.36
C THR A 199 3.93 -11.70 -17.78
N SER A 200 3.47 -12.87 -18.26
CA SER A 200 4.32 -13.92 -18.82
C SER A 200 4.68 -13.70 -20.31
N LEU A 201 4.03 -12.75 -20.99
CA LEU A 201 4.28 -12.48 -22.41
C LEU A 201 5.67 -11.88 -22.65
N PRO A 202 6.23 -12.02 -23.87
CA PRO A 202 7.39 -11.23 -24.29
C PRO A 202 7.13 -9.73 -24.19
N GLU A 203 8.14 -8.94 -23.81
CA GLU A 203 8.03 -7.49 -23.52
C GLU A 203 7.31 -6.69 -24.62
N LYS A 204 7.55 -7.02 -25.90
CA LYS A 204 6.87 -6.40 -27.05
C LYS A 204 5.36 -6.64 -27.04
N LYS A 205 4.92 -7.85 -26.67
CA LYS A 205 3.50 -8.22 -26.55
C LYS A 205 2.87 -7.65 -25.28
N GLN A 206 3.61 -7.57 -24.18
CA GLN A 206 3.18 -6.89 -22.96
C GLN A 206 2.85 -5.41 -23.23
N LYS A 207 3.75 -4.70 -23.90
CA LYS A 207 3.55 -3.29 -24.31
C LYS A 207 2.34 -3.12 -25.23
N GLN A 208 2.08 -4.08 -26.12
CA GLN A 208 0.90 -4.06 -26.97
C GLN A 208 -0.39 -4.31 -26.18
N ALA A 209 -0.39 -5.28 -25.26
CA ALA A 209 -1.54 -5.59 -24.43
C ALA A 209 -1.90 -4.42 -23.50
N ALA A 210 -0.91 -3.78 -22.89
CA ALA A 210 -1.13 -2.58 -22.06
C ALA A 210 -1.82 -1.45 -22.84
N LYS A 211 -1.41 -1.18 -24.08
CA LYS A 211 -2.06 -0.17 -24.94
C LYS A 211 -3.49 -0.54 -25.33
N LEU A 212 -3.80 -1.83 -25.46
CA LEU A 212 -5.17 -2.28 -25.76
C LEU A 212 -6.06 -2.16 -24.52
N LEU A 213 -5.54 -2.49 -23.34
CA LEU A 213 -6.26 -2.33 -22.08
C LEU A 213 -6.55 -0.85 -21.77
N GLU A 214 -5.58 0.04 -21.99
CA GLU A 214 -5.79 1.49 -21.84
C GLU A 214 -6.90 1.99 -22.79
N LYS A 215 -6.94 1.51 -24.03
CA LYS A 215 -8.03 1.84 -24.97
C LYS A 215 -9.38 1.29 -24.53
N LEU A 216 -9.41 0.07 -23.99
CA LEU A 216 -10.62 -0.56 -23.47
C LEU A 216 -11.17 0.21 -22.26
N GLU A 217 -10.29 0.61 -21.34
CA GLU A 217 -10.63 1.41 -20.16
C GLU A 217 -11.33 2.71 -20.57
N LYS A 218 -10.76 3.43 -21.55
CA LYS A 218 -11.39 4.64 -22.10
C LYS A 218 -12.76 4.36 -22.71
N LEU A 219 -12.91 3.29 -23.48
CA LEU A 219 -14.21 2.93 -24.06
C LEU A 219 -15.27 2.52 -23.04
N VAL A 220 -14.87 1.99 -21.89
CA VAL A 220 -15.79 1.50 -20.85
C VAL A 220 -16.12 2.59 -19.82
N TYR A 221 -15.20 3.53 -19.57
CA TYR A 221 -15.30 4.49 -18.47
C TYR A 221 -15.18 5.98 -18.85
N GLU A 222 -14.77 6.33 -20.07
CA GLU A 222 -14.88 7.72 -20.58
C GLU A 222 -16.17 7.88 -21.40
N GLU A 223 -17.10 8.73 -20.93
CA GLU A 223 -18.17 9.37 -21.74
C GLU A 223 -17.65 10.65 -22.39
#